data_AF-A0A7W1JFJ7-F1
#
_entry.id   AF-A0A7W1JFJ7-F1
#
_cell.length_a   1.000
_cell.length_b   1.000
_cell.length_c   1.000
_cell.angle_alpha   90.00
_cell.angle_beta   90.00
_cell.angle_gamma   90.00
#
_symmetry.space_group_name_H-M   'P 1'
#
loop_
_entity.id
_entity.type
_entity.pdbx_description
1 polymer ?
#
loop_
_entity_poly.entity_id
_entity_poly.type
_entity_poly.pdbx_seq_one_letter_code
_entity_poly.pdbx_strand_id
1 'polypeptide(L)'
;MALVTVILLLLSVSAFHFFKSSEPAVSEIDYTRLRAPDEIAAAASLSVDGELLTVTLKNGLLVQAVVTNEAAQQEIVSSFAKNNIPVKFRSLRPSIMETVMSMALPLLTLLALGLVGWRVFASMGGQGDFKLTDGSGGQTVTFDDVAGVDEAKNELAETIDFLRDPERFGRLGGRAPRGILLSGSPGTGKTLLARAAANEAGVPFLAVSGSNFQEKFAGLGAARVRRLFARARKLSPCVIFIDEIDALGRRRGRSGDSASADQDQTLNQLLIEMDGFEQLSGIVIIASTNRPDILDQALTRPGRFDREIAVNLADVRGREQILAVHAQRLKLESGLDLGWIARGTPGFSGADLANLLNEATIAATRDNSEAVARHHVEYARDKILMGAERRGFMMDNDERYATAVHEAGHVAVGLDVRNGDPVHKVSILPRGRALGVTQSLPERDRLMKKREYLEDQIAMLLGGRAAEQLLLDTMTAGASNDIERAVEIARRMVAEFGMSPLGPIHLGKPEDPHSQALLDRIEQATNVIINEQMKRACEMVDARRAEIARLVDELMERDTLDADEILHCFNLKRSLQAA
;
A
#
# COMPACT_ATOMS: atom_id res chain seq x y z
N MET A 1 -6.43 -7.36 -27.90
CA MET A 1 -5.65 -8.14 -28.89
C MET A 1 -5.90 -9.64 -28.81
N ALA A 2 -5.93 -10.27 -27.61
CA ALA A 2 -6.25 -11.71 -27.48
C ALA A 2 -7.64 -12.10 -28.04
N LEU A 3 -8.64 -11.23 -27.91
CA LEU A 3 -9.98 -11.47 -28.46
C LEU A 3 -9.97 -11.59 -30.00
N VAL A 4 -9.16 -10.75 -30.67
CA VAL A 4 -9.08 -10.72 -32.14
C VAL A 4 -8.43 -11.99 -32.68
N THR A 5 -7.41 -12.51 -32.00
CA THR A 5 -6.77 -13.78 -32.37
C THR A 5 -7.69 -14.99 -32.19
N VAL A 6 -8.53 -14.99 -31.15
CA VAL A 6 -9.52 -16.06 -30.93
C VAL A 6 -10.62 -16.03 -31.98
N ILE A 7 -11.09 -14.85 -32.38
CA ILE A 7 -12.11 -14.68 -33.43
C ILE A 7 -11.59 -15.17 -34.79
N LEU A 8 -10.34 -14.85 -35.14
CA LEU A 8 -9.70 -15.33 -36.38
C LEU A 8 -9.56 -16.85 -36.42
N LEU A 9 -9.20 -17.47 -35.29
CA LEU A 9 -9.10 -18.93 -35.18
C LEU A 9 -10.49 -19.58 -35.38
N LEU A 10 -11.53 -19.05 -34.71
CA LEU A 10 -12.90 -19.57 -34.83
C LEU A 10 -13.45 -19.45 -36.25
N LEU A 11 -13.20 -18.34 -36.94
CA LEU A 11 -13.60 -18.15 -38.33
C LEU A 11 -12.91 -19.14 -39.28
N SER A 12 -11.63 -19.46 -39.05
CA SER A 12 -10.89 -20.43 -39.86
C SER A 12 -11.43 -21.86 -39.70
N VAL A 13 -11.79 -22.26 -38.47
CA VAL A 13 -12.39 -23.57 -38.18
C VAL A 13 -13.80 -23.67 -38.76
N SER A 14 -14.59 -22.60 -38.68
CA SER A 14 -15.94 -22.54 -39.25
C SER A 14 -15.93 -22.65 -40.78
N ALA A 15 -15.01 -21.96 -41.45
CA ALA A 15 -14.84 -22.06 -42.90
C ALA A 15 -14.46 -23.48 -43.35
N PHE A 16 -13.61 -24.17 -42.58
CA PHE A 16 -13.23 -25.56 -42.87
C PHE A 16 -14.43 -26.52 -42.78
N HIS A 17 -15.31 -26.33 -41.78
CA HIS A 17 -16.52 -27.16 -41.64
C HIS A 17 -17.55 -26.91 -42.74
N PHE A 18 -17.70 -25.66 -43.20
CA PHE A 18 -18.66 -25.32 -44.25
C PHE A 18 -18.36 -26.06 -45.57
N PHE A 19 -17.08 -26.17 -45.95
CA PHE A 19 -16.66 -26.87 -47.16
C PHE A 19 -16.91 -28.39 -47.16
N LYS A 20 -17.11 -29.02 -45.99
CA LYS A 20 -17.32 -30.48 -45.88
C LYS A 20 -18.79 -30.90 -46.03
N SER A 21 -19.74 -29.97 -46.05
CA SER A 21 -21.17 -30.26 -45.82
C SER A 21 -22.06 -30.39 -47.07
N SER A 22 -21.49 -30.49 -48.27
CA SER A 22 -22.25 -30.51 -49.54
C SER A 22 -22.31 -31.90 -50.21
N GLU A 23 -22.71 -32.95 -49.50
CA GLU A 23 -23.04 -34.25 -50.12
C GLU A 23 -24.57 -34.49 -50.14
N PRO A 24 -25.14 -35.00 -51.26
CA PRO A 24 -26.58 -35.24 -51.38
C PRO A 24 -27.05 -36.37 -50.44
N ALA A 25 -28.30 -36.30 -49.97
CA ALA A 25 -28.88 -37.32 -49.09
C ALA A 25 -29.00 -38.67 -49.82
N VAL A 26 -28.36 -39.72 -49.26
CA VAL A 26 -28.37 -41.07 -49.82
C VAL A 26 -29.14 -42.02 -48.88
N SER A 27 -30.00 -42.89 -49.43
CA SER A 27 -30.70 -43.91 -48.65
C SER A 27 -29.92 -45.23 -48.65
N GLU A 28 -29.60 -45.74 -47.46
CA GLU A 28 -28.89 -47.01 -47.29
C GLU A 28 -29.86 -48.20 -47.30
N ILE A 29 -29.56 -49.25 -48.07
CA ILE A 29 -30.32 -50.50 -48.14
C ILE A 29 -29.41 -51.71 -48.00
N ASP A 30 -29.99 -52.84 -47.58
CA ASP A 30 -29.28 -54.12 -47.54
C ASP A 30 -28.95 -54.64 -48.94
N TYR A 31 -27.75 -55.21 -49.09
CA TYR A 31 -27.27 -55.71 -50.39
C TYR A 31 -28.12 -56.85 -50.98
N THR A 32 -28.86 -57.57 -50.15
CA THR A 32 -29.77 -58.64 -50.62
C THR A 32 -30.92 -58.05 -51.44
N ARG A 33 -31.36 -56.82 -51.15
CA ARG A 33 -32.39 -56.12 -51.94
C ARG A 33 -31.86 -55.74 -53.32
N LEU A 34 -30.57 -55.43 -53.44
CA LEU A 34 -29.94 -55.17 -54.74
C LEU A 34 -29.92 -56.38 -55.69
N ARG A 35 -30.20 -57.59 -55.18
CA ARG A 35 -30.35 -58.81 -56.02
C ARG A 35 -31.77 -59.03 -56.51
N ALA A 36 -32.77 -58.33 -55.97
CA ALA A 36 -34.16 -58.52 -56.37
C ALA A 36 -34.36 -58.08 -57.84
N PRO A 37 -35.13 -58.84 -58.66
CA PRO A 37 -35.37 -58.49 -60.07
C PRO A 37 -35.96 -57.08 -60.24
N ASP A 38 -36.80 -56.66 -59.28
CA ASP A 38 -37.50 -55.38 -59.29
C ASP A 38 -36.53 -54.18 -59.15
N GLU A 39 -35.52 -54.30 -58.29
CA GLU A 39 -34.50 -53.25 -58.09
C GLU A 39 -33.55 -53.15 -59.28
N ILE A 40 -33.21 -54.28 -59.89
CA ILE A 40 -32.38 -54.31 -61.11
C ILE A 40 -33.13 -53.64 -62.27
N ALA A 41 -34.45 -53.88 -62.42
CA ALA A 41 -35.26 -53.25 -63.46
C ALA A 41 -35.43 -51.73 -63.27
N ALA A 42 -35.46 -51.27 -62.01
CA ALA A 42 -35.60 -49.87 -61.63
C ALA A 42 -34.29 -49.06 -61.72
N ALA A 43 -33.14 -49.74 -61.80
CA ALA A 43 -31.83 -49.10 -61.86
C ALA A 43 -31.49 -48.46 -63.22
N ALA A 44 -30.81 -47.32 -63.17
CA ALA A 44 -30.29 -46.58 -64.32
C ALA A 44 -28.76 -46.73 -64.46
N SER A 45 -28.03 -46.75 -63.34
CA SER A 45 -26.58 -47.02 -63.34
C SER A 45 -26.11 -47.55 -61.99
N LEU A 46 -25.05 -48.35 -62.01
CA LEU A 46 -24.36 -48.84 -60.81
C LEU A 46 -22.97 -48.19 -60.73
N SER A 47 -22.65 -47.52 -59.61
CA SER A 47 -21.32 -47.02 -59.31
C SER A 47 -20.70 -47.85 -58.20
N VAL A 48 -19.49 -48.36 -58.44
CA VAL A 48 -18.72 -49.14 -57.48
C VAL A 48 -17.61 -48.26 -56.92
N ASP A 49 -17.61 -48.04 -55.61
CA ASP A 49 -16.59 -47.27 -54.87
C ASP A 49 -16.08 -48.11 -53.69
N GLY A 50 -15.03 -48.91 -53.93
CA GLY A 50 -14.53 -49.88 -52.96
C GLY A 50 -15.60 -50.92 -52.57
N GLU A 51 -15.91 -50.99 -51.27
CA GLU A 51 -16.95 -51.87 -50.72
C GLU A 51 -18.37 -51.29 -50.87
N LEU A 52 -18.50 -50.06 -51.35
CA LEU A 52 -19.77 -49.34 -51.38
C LEU A 52 -20.34 -49.32 -52.81
N LEU A 53 -21.52 -49.93 -52.97
CA LEU A 53 -22.26 -49.96 -54.21
C LEU A 53 -23.34 -48.88 -54.18
N THR A 54 -23.23 -47.88 -55.05
CA THR A 54 -24.27 -46.85 -55.22
C THR A 54 -25.06 -47.14 -56.49
N VAL A 55 -26.35 -47.45 -56.35
CA VAL A 55 -27.29 -47.57 -57.46
C VAL A 55 -28.02 -46.24 -57.63
N THR A 56 -28.00 -45.72 -58.84
CA THR A 56 -28.89 -44.63 -59.25
C THR A 56 -30.12 -45.25 -59.89
N LEU A 57 -31.28 -45.03 -59.29
CA LEU A 57 -32.57 -45.47 -59.84
C LEU A 57 -33.01 -44.53 -60.98
N LYS A 58 -33.87 -45.00 -61.88
CA LYS A 58 -34.41 -44.20 -63.00
C LYS A 58 -35.18 -42.94 -62.56
N ASN A 59 -35.64 -42.90 -61.31
CA ASN A 59 -36.30 -41.74 -60.70
C ASN A 59 -35.32 -40.70 -60.11
N GLY A 60 -34.00 -40.92 -60.22
CA GLY A 60 -32.96 -40.01 -59.76
C GLY A 60 -32.55 -40.18 -58.29
N LEU A 61 -33.18 -41.09 -57.53
CA LEU A 61 -32.77 -41.40 -56.16
C LEU A 61 -31.48 -42.24 -56.14
N LEU A 62 -30.60 -41.91 -55.20
CA LEU A 62 -29.37 -42.65 -54.93
C LEU A 62 -29.58 -43.60 -53.77
N VAL A 63 -29.26 -44.85 -54.01
CA VAL A 63 -29.41 -45.94 -53.05
C VAL A 63 -28.05 -46.60 -52.86
N GLN A 64 -27.62 -46.77 -51.62
CA GLN A 64 -26.31 -47.35 -51.29
C GLN A 64 -26.44 -48.64 -50.53
N ALA A 65 -25.60 -49.61 -50.85
CA ALA A 65 -25.39 -50.80 -50.03
C ALA A 65 -23.90 -51.07 -49.88
N VAL A 66 -23.49 -51.47 -48.68
CA VAL A 66 -22.13 -51.90 -48.40
C VAL A 66 -22.05 -53.41 -48.63
N VAL A 67 -21.12 -53.84 -49.49
CA VAL A 67 -20.86 -55.25 -49.82
C VAL A 67 -19.38 -55.53 -49.59
N THR A 68 -19.08 -56.16 -48.47
CA THR A 68 -17.71 -56.47 -48.04
C THR A 68 -17.16 -57.77 -48.64
N ASN A 69 -18.02 -58.63 -49.22
CA ASN A 69 -17.61 -59.90 -49.83
C ASN A 69 -17.42 -59.74 -51.35
N GLU A 70 -16.18 -59.90 -51.83
CA GLU A 70 -15.81 -59.76 -53.25
C GLU A 70 -16.63 -60.69 -54.17
N ALA A 71 -16.92 -61.92 -53.75
CA ALA A 71 -17.71 -62.86 -54.55
C ALA A 71 -19.16 -62.38 -54.72
N ALA A 72 -19.75 -61.85 -53.65
CA ALA A 72 -21.09 -61.29 -53.68
C ALA A 72 -21.16 -60.01 -54.51
N GLN A 73 -20.11 -59.18 -54.47
CA GLN A 73 -19.98 -57.96 -55.25
C GLN A 73 -19.85 -58.26 -56.75
N GLN A 74 -19.04 -59.24 -57.14
CA GLN A 74 -18.93 -59.68 -58.54
C GLN A 74 -20.24 -60.27 -59.07
N GLU A 75 -20.97 -61.03 -58.25
CA GLU A 75 -22.28 -61.57 -58.62
C GLU A 75 -23.29 -60.44 -58.91
N ILE A 76 -23.33 -59.40 -58.07
CA ILE A 76 -24.19 -58.23 -58.27
C ILE A 76 -23.77 -57.47 -59.53
N VAL A 77 -22.49 -57.12 -59.66
CA VAL A 77 -21.98 -56.42 -60.87
C VAL A 77 -22.30 -57.20 -62.14
N SER A 78 -22.16 -58.53 -62.12
CA SER A 78 -22.50 -59.39 -63.27
C SER A 78 -24.00 -59.43 -63.58
N SER A 79 -24.86 -59.35 -62.55
CA SER A 79 -26.32 -59.35 -62.70
C SER A 79 -26.82 -58.03 -63.30
N PHE A 80 -26.21 -56.90 -62.92
CA PHE A 80 -26.50 -55.61 -63.52
C PHE A 80 -25.93 -55.50 -64.95
N ALA A 81 -24.74 -56.07 -65.21
CA ALA A 81 -24.15 -56.11 -66.54
C ALA A 81 -24.95 -56.98 -67.53
N LYS A 82 -25.48 -58.13 -67.10
CA LYS A 82 -26.34 -59.00 -67.93
C LYS A 82 -27.63 -58.30 -68.37
N ASN A 83 -28.12 -57.34 -67.60
CA ASN A 83 -29.32 -56.56 -67.89
C ASN A 83 -29.02 -55.23 -68.65
N ASN A 84 -27.83 -55.09 -69.24
CA ASN A 84 -27.37 -53.92 -70.00
C ASN A 84 -27.37 -52.60 -69.21
N ILE A 85 -27.17 -52.64 -67.89
CA ILE A 85 -27.08 -51.44 -67.04
C ILE A 85 -25.60 -51.00 -66.97
N PRO A 86 -25.27 -49.73 -67.22
CA PRO A 86 -23.90 -49.24 -67.19
C PRO A 86 -23.32 -49.28 -65.77
N VAL A 87 -22.18 -49.95 -65.62
CA VAL A 87 -21.41 -50.02 -64.37
C VAL A 87 -20.18 -49.13 -64.47
N LYS A 88 -20.01 -48.18 -63.52
CA LYS A 88 -18.86 -47.28 -63.43
C LYS A 88 -18.06 -47.54 -62.15
N PHE A 89 -16.74 -47.59 -62.25
CA PHE A 89 -15.86 -47.67 -61.08
C PHE A 89 -15.31 -46.27 -60.77
N ARG A 90 -15.45 -45.80 -59.53
CA ARG A 90 -14.76 -44.59 -59.04
C ARG A 90 -13.46 -44.97 -58.35
N SER A 91 -12.41 -44.20 -58.59
CA SER A 91 -11.09 -44.41 -57.97
C SER A 91 -10.97 -43.60 -56.67
N LEU A 92 -10.55 -44.26 -55.58
CA LEU A 92 -10.40 -43.69 -54.23
C LEU A 92 -9.24 -42.68 -54.05
N ARG A 93 -8.81 -41.94 -55.08
CA ARG A 93 -7.74 -40.94 -54.91
C ARG A 93 -8.34 -39.53 -54.80
N PRO A 94 -8.33 -38.90 -53.60
CA PRO A 94 -8.70 -37.49 -53.48
C PRO A 94 -7.79 -36.62 -54.34
N SER A 95 -8.28 -35.48 -54.81
CA SER A 95 -7.51 -34.61 -55.69
C SER A 95 -6.32 -34.00 -54.94
N ILE A 96 -5.16 -33.85 -55.61
CA ILE A 96 -3.95 -33.27 -55.00
C ILE A 96 -4.24 -31.86 -54.44
N MET A 97 -5.13 -31.11 -55.09
CA MET A 97 -5.51 -29.75 -54.70
C MET A 97 -6.24 -29.71 -53.34
N GLU A 98 -7.14 -30.67 -53.08
CA GLU A 98 -7.85 -30.77 -51.79
C GLU A 98 -6.91 -31.12 -50.64
N THR A 99 -5.95 -32.01 -50.88
CA THR A 99 -4.92 -32.37 -49.91
C THR A 99 -4.01 -31.18 -49.59
N VAL A 100 -3.62 -30.39 -50.60
CA VAL A 100 -2.77 -29.21 -50.39
C VAL A 100 -3.51 -28.10 -49.63
N MET A 101 -4.76 -27.81 -49.99
CA MET A 101 -5.56 -26.76 -49.33
C MET A 101 -5.86 -27.09 -47.86
N SER A 102 -6.15 -28.36 -47.56
CA SER A 102 -6.43 -28.80 -46.18
C SER A 102 -5.19 -28.75 -45.27
N MET A 103 -3.98 -28.93 -45.81
CA MET A 103 -2.74 -28.83 -45.03
C MET A 103 -2.16 -27.42 -44.95
N ALA A 104 -2.33 -26.58 -45.98
CA ALA A 104 -1.75 -25.24 -46.02
C ALA A 104 -2.43 -24.26 -45.05
N LEU A 105 -3.75 -24.34 -44.89
CA LEU A 105 -4.51 -23.43 -44.05
C LEU A 105 -4.09 -23.45 -42.56
N PRO A 106 -4.00 -24.62 -41.88
CA PRO A 106 -3.56 -24.65 -40.48
C PRO A 106 -2.10 -24.17 -40.31
N LEU A 107 -1.21 -24.48 -41.27
CA LEU A 107 0.19 -24.04 -41.21
C LEU A 107 0.32 -22.51 -41.29
N LEU A 108 -0.45 -21.86 -42.18
CA LEU A 108 -0.46 -20.41 -42.31
C LEU A 108 -1.05 -19.71 -41.08
N THR A 109 -2.08 -20.29 -40.46
CA THR A 109 -2.64 -19.73 -39.21
C THR A 109 -1.65 -19.78 -38.04
N LEU A 110 -0.91 -20.89 -37.90
CA LEU A 110 0.17 -21.03 -36.91
C LEU A 110 1.28 -20.01 -37.13
N LEU A 111 1.67 -19.79 -38.39
CA LEU A 111 2.72 -18.84 -38.74
C LEU A 111 2.30 -17.39 -38.46
N ALA A 112 1.05 -17.03 -38.71
CA ALA A 112 0.49 -15.72 -38.37
C ALA A 112 0.43 -15.50 -36.84
N LEU A 113 0.02 -16.51 -36.06
CA LEU A 113 0.00 -16.45 -34.60
C LEU A 113 1.42 -16.32 -34.02
N GLY A 114 2.39 -17.03 -34.57
CA GLY A 114 3.80 -16.93 -34.17
C GLY A 114 4.36 -15.52 -34.38
N LEU A 115 4.04 -14.87 -35.51
CA LEU A 115 4.47 -13.51 -35.83
C LEU A 115 3.86 -12.46 -34.89
N VAL A 116 2.57 -12.61 -34.54
CA VAL A 116 1.91 -11.72 -33.57
C VAL A 116 2.48 -11.94 -32.17
N GLY A 117 2.67 -13.19 -31.75
CA GLY A 117 3.28 -13.53 -30.47
C GLY A 117 4.70 -12.97 -30.32
N TRP A 118 5.51 -13.09 -31.38
CA TRP A 118 6.86 -12.52 -31.40
C TRP A 118 6.84 -10.99 -31.28
N ARG A 119 5.94 -10.29 -31.99
CA ARG A 119 5.80 -8.83 -31.85
C ARG A 119 5.36 -8.42 -30.44
N VAL A 120 4.44 -9.15 -29.82
CA VAL A 120 3.99 -8.86 -28.45
C VAL A 120 5.13 -9.08 -27.45
N PHE A 121 5.85 -10.19 -27.55
CA PHE A 121 6.98 -10.50 -26.67
C PHE A 121 8.11 -9.47 -26.83
N ALA A 122 8.42 -9.05 -28.06
CA ALA A 122 9.38 -7.99 -28.34
C ALA A 122 8.93 -6.63 -27.73
N SER A 123 7.63 -6.31 -27.77
CA SER A 123 7.08 -5.09 -27.16
C SER A 123 7.00 -5.12 -25.63
N MET A 124 7.01 -6.31 -25.00
CA MET A 124 7.07 -6.43 -23.54
C MET A 124 8.51 -6.42 -23.00
N GLY A 125 9.50 -6.81 -23.82
CA GLY A 125 10.92 -6.78 -23.45
C GLY A 125 11.64 -5.44 -23.68
N GLY A 126 11.08 -4.58 -24.53
CA GLY A 126 11.64 -3.27 -24.87
C GLY A 126 10.60 -2.17 -24.70
N GLN A 127 10.99 -1.06 -24.06
CA GLN A 127 10.22 0.19 -23.93
C GLN A 127 9.32 0.36 -22.68
N GLY A 128 9.76 -0.16 -21.55
CA GLY A 128 9.49 0.47 -20.25
C GLY A 128 10.74 1.22 -19.80
N ASP A 129 11.09 2.31 -20.48
CA ASP A 129 12.12 3.21 -19.95
C ASP A 129 11.58 3.76 -18.63
N PHE A 130 12.38 3.73 -17.57
CA PHE A 130 11.96 4.35 -16.33
C PHE A 130 11.54 5.79 -16.65
N LYS A 131 10.43 6.27 -16.07
CA LYS A 131 10.30 7.70 -15.79
C LYS A 131 11.34 8.06 -14.71
N LEU A 132 12.62 7.95 -15.07
CA LEU A 132 13.69 8.61 -14.36
C LEU A 132 13.42 10.09 -14.59
N THR A 133 12.98 10.75 -13.53
CA THR A 133 12.94 12.19 -13.51
C THR A 133 14.39 12.64 -13.55
N ASP A 134 14.91 12.96 -14.73
CA ASP A 134 16.13 13.74 -14.84
C ASP A 134 15.82 15.06 -14.11
N GLY A 135 16.37 15.22 -12.91
CA GLY A 135 16.03 16.29 -11.96
C GLY A 135 16.38 17.71 -12.42
N SER A 136 16.66 17.92 -13.71
CA SER A 136 17.00 19.21 -14.29
C SER A 136 15.80 20.14 -14.54
N GLY A 137 14.57 19.75 -14.13
CA GLY A 137 13.34 20.48 -14.47
C GLY A 137 12.38 20.85 -13.32
N GLY A 138 12.79 20.74 -12.05
CA GLY A 138 11.97 21.15 -10.89
C GLY A 138 12.75 22.08 -9.97
N GLN A 139 12.04 22.89 -9.16
CA GLN A 139 12.63 23.77 -8.13
C GLN A 139 13.86 23.11 -7.49
N THR A 140 15.00 23.79 -7.53
CA THR A 140 16.26 23.33 -6.94
C THR A 140 16.11 23.31 -5.43
N VAL A 141 15.65 22.19 -4.90
CA VAL A 141 15.62 21.93 -3.45
C VAL A 141 17.05 21.95 -2.97
N THR A 142 17.35 22.80 -2.00
CA THR A 142 18.67 22.90 -1.35
C THR A 142 18.57 22.49 0.10
N PHE A 143 19.70 22.46 0.79
CA PHE A 143 19.71 22.20 2.22
C PHE A 143 18.96 23.25 3.05
N ASP A 144 18.73 24.46 2.53
CA ASP A 144 17.94 25.50 3.20
C ASP A 144 16.43 25.18 3.23
N ASP A 145 15.97 24.33 2.31
CA ASP A 145 14.58 23.85 2.26
C ASP A 145 14.33 22.67 3.23
N VAL A 146 15.38 22.18 3.91
CA VAL A 146 15.31 21.06 4.86
C VAL A 146 15.64 21.56 6.26
N ALA A 147 14.66 21.52 7.16
CA ALA A 147 14.76 22.01 8.52
C ALA A 147 14.42 20.92 9.55
N GLY A 148 14.88 21.11 10.79
CA GLY A 148 14.54 20.25 11.94
C GLY A 148 15.21 18.87 11.97
N VAL A 149 16.18 18.61 11.09
CA VAL A 149 16.96 17.36 11.01
C VAL A 149 18.46 17.65 10.85
N ASP A 150 18.98 18.56 11.67
CA ASP A 150 20.33 19.11 11.54
C ASP A 150 21.42 18.03 11.64
N GLU A 151 21.26 17.03 12.51
CA GLU A 151 22.22 15.93 12.65
C GLU A 151 22.31 15.10 11.37
N ALA A 152 21.16 14.68 10.82
CA ALA A 152 21.10 13.90 9.59
C ALA A 152 21.60 14.71 8.39
N LYS A 153 21.33 16.02 8.37
CA LYS A 153 21.83 16.96 7.36
C LYS A 153 23.35 17.09 7.43
N ASN A 154 23.94 17.23 8.61
CA ASN A 154 25.39 17.31 8.78
C ASN A 154 26.10 16.01 8.38
N GLU A 155 25.59 14.85 8.82
CA GLU A 155 26.20 13.55 8.49
C GLU A 155 26.12 13.26 6.97
N LEU A 156 25.01 13.65 6.34
CA LEU A 156 24.86 13.52 4.90
C LEU A 156 25.74 14.52 4.13
N ALA A 157 25.89 15.75 4.64
CA ALA A 157 26.77 16.77 4.05
C ALA A 157 28.24 16.32 4.08
N GLU A 158 28.74 15.78 5.20
CA GLU A 158 30.09 15.21 5.29
C GLU A 158 30.33 14.12 4.24
N THR A 159 29.31 13.30 3.99
CA THR A 159 29.40 12.22 3.02
C THR A 159 29.45 12.72 1.58
N ILE A 160 28.70 13.79 1.30
CA ILE A 160 28.53 14.32 -0.05
C ILE A 160 29.63 15.33 -0.42
N ASP A 161 30.28 15.95 0.56
CA ASP A 161 31.51 16.71 0.34
C ASP A 161 32.59 15.87 -0.37
N PHE A 162 32.57 14.54 -0.18
CA PHE A 162 33.43 13.62 -0.93
C PHE A 162 33.15 13.65 -2.44
N LEU A 163 31.89 13.79 -2.86
CA LEU A 163 31.53 13.91 -4.28
C LEU A 163 31.97 15.25 -4.88
N ARG A 164 32.07 16.30 -4.05
CA ARG A 164 32.48 17.64 -4.47
C ARG A 164 33.99 17.76 -4.66
N ASP A 165 34.78 17.16 -3.76
CA ASP A 165 36.25 17.21 -3.80
C ASP A 165 36.88 15.85 -3.45
N PRO A 166 36.84 14.86 -4.37
CA PRO A 166 37.36 13.51 -4.11
C PRO A 166 38.87 13.50 -3.77
N GLU A 167 39.65 14.42 -4.33
CA GLU A 167 41.11 14.47 -4.13
C GLU A 167 41.48 14.86 -2.70
N ARG A 168 40.78 15.85 -2.12
CA ARG A 168 41.00 16.30 -0.75
C ARG A 168 40.78 15.18 0.26
N PHE A 169 39.72 14.39 0.09
CA PHE A 169 39.39 13.29 0.99
C PHE A 169 40.22 12.02 0.72
N GLY A 170 40.65 11.81 -0.52
CA GLY A 170 41.55 10.72 -0.91
C GLY A 170 43.00 10.88 -0.42
N ARG A 171 43.46 12.10 -0.13
CA ARG A 171 44.86 12.40 0.25
C ARG A 171 45.39 11.57 1.42
N LEU A 172 44.54 11.25 2.40
CA LEU A 172 44.90 10.45 3.58
C LEU A 172 44.46 8.98 3.47
N GLY A 173 44.07 8.53 2.28
CA GLY A 173 43.53 7.18 2.07
C GLY A 173 42.05 7.03 2.47
N GLY A 174 41.34 8.14 2.69
CA GLY A 174 39.90 8.15 2.93
C GLY A 174 39.14 7.61 1.73
N ARG A 175 38.06 6.88 1.99
CA ARG A 175 37.19 6.28 0.97
C ARG A 175 35.78 6.84 1.10
N ALA A 176 35.13 7.12 -0.02
CA ALA A 176 33.70 7.43 -0.02
C ALA A 176 32.93 6.23 0.53
N PRO A 177 31.92 6.45 1.39
CA PRO A 177 30.95 5.41 1.68
C PRO A 177 30.19 5.06 0.40
N ARG A 178 29.94 3.76 0.21
CA ARG A 178 29.28 3.28 -1.01
C ARG A 178 27.77 3.43 -0.94
N GLY A 179 27.23 3.31 0.28
CA GLY A 179 25.79 3.28 0.49
C GLY A 179 25.40 3.92 1.81
N ILE A 180 24.40 4.79 1.74
CA ILE A 180 23.78 5.44 2.89
C ILE A 180 22.35 4.92 3.00
N LEU A 181 21.98 4.44 4.17
CA LEU A 181 20.61 4.06 4.50
C LEU A 181 19.99 5.15 5.39
N LEU A 182 18.99 5.85 4.88
CA LEU A 182 18.15 6.79 5.64
C LEU A 182 16.99 6.00 6.28
N SER A 183 17.03 5.83 7.60
CA SER A 183 15.98 5.15 8.35
C SER A 183 15.14 6.14 9.15
N GLY A 184 13.82 5.95 9.24
CA GLY A 184 12.98 6.81 10.08
C GLY A 184 11.52 6.81 9.67
N SER A 185 10.66 7.40 10.49
CA SER A 185 9.21 7.44 10.27
C SER A 185 8.82 8.03 8.91
N PRO A 186 7.65 7.65 8.34
CA PRO A 186 7.16 8.29 7.12
C PRO A 186 6.97 9.80 7.34
N GLY A 187 7.13 10.59 6.27
CA GLY A 187 6.90 12.04 6.32
C GLY A 187 8.01 12.88 6.95
N THR A 188 9.14 12.29 7.38
CA THR A 188 10.29 13.04 7.96
C THR A 188 11.21 13.70 6.93
N GLY A 189 10.86 13.64 5.64
CA GLY A 189 11.63 14.31 4.59
C GLY A 189 12.86 13.55 4.07
N LYS A 190 12.96 12.23 4.26
CA LYS A 190 14.09 11.41 3.75
C LYS A 190 14.41 11.64 2.26
N THR A 191 13.37 11.62 1.41
CA THR A 191 13.49 11.86 -0.04
C THR A 191 13.86 13.31 -0.36
N LEU A 192 13.38 14.27 0.45
CA LEU A 192 13.72 15.68 0.31
C LEU A 192 15.18 15.92 0.68
N LEU A 193 15.64 15.34 1.80
CA LEU A 193 17.00 15.39 2.28
C LEU A 193 17.99 14.81 1.26
N ALA A 194 17.74 13.61 0.74
CA ALA A 194 18.60 13.00 -0.27
C ALA A 194 18.71 13.85 -1.56
N ARG A 195 17.60 14.48 -1.99
CA ARG A 195 17.57 15.35 -3.16
C ARG A 195 18.33 16.66 -2.91
N ALA A 196 18.09 17.30 -1.76
CA ALA A 196 18.80 18.51 -1.34
C ALA A 196 20.31 18.29 -1.35
N ALA A 197 20.72 17.13 -0.85
CA ALA A 197 22.12 16.79 -0.72
C ALA A 197 22.80 16.56 -2.09
N ALA A 198 22.14 15.87 -3.02
CA ALA A 198 22.65 15.74 -4.39
C ALA A 198 22.78 17.08 -5.12
N ASN A 199 21.80 17.99 -4.92
CA ASN A 199 21.83 19.33 -5.49
C ASN A 199 22.95 20.19 -4.88
N GLU A 200 23.22 20.07 -3.59
CA GLU A 200 24.32 20.76 -2.90
C GLU A 200 25.69 20.34 -3.46
N ALA A 201 25.87 19.05 -3.78
CA ALA A 201 27.06 18.56 -4.46
C ALA A 201 27.14 18.92 -5.95
N GLY A 202 26.05 19.41 -6.55
CA GLY A 202 25.98 19.70 -7.99
C GLY A 202 26.07 18.45 -8.87
N VAL A 203 25.62 17.29 -8.37
CA VAL A 203 25.68 16.01 -9.10
C VAL A 203 24.29 15.54 -9.55
N PRO A 204 24.15 14.79 -10.66
CA PRO A 204 22.87 14.24 -11.09
C PRO A 204 22.25 13.31 -10.03
N PHE A 205 20.92 13.40 -9.87
CA PHE A 205 20.13 12.61 -8.93
C PHE A 205 19.22 11.63 -9.68
N LEU A 206 19.47 10.33 -9.53
CA LEU A 206 18.68 9.25 -10.14
C LEU A 206 17.76 8.62 -9.10
N ALA A 207 16.49 9.01 -9.09
CA ALA A 207 15.50 8.47 -8.16
C ALA A 207 14.71 7.29 -8.74
N VAL A 208 14.62 6.21 -7.97
CA VAL A 208 13.76 5.04 -8.24
C VAL A 208 13.03 4.62 -6.96
N SER A 209 11.81 4.09 -7.10
CA SER A 209 11.11 3.45 -5.98
C SER A 209 11.45 1.96 -5.93
N GLY A 210 11.65 1.40 -4.73
CA GLY A 210 11.87 -0.02 -4.48
C GLY A 210 10.72 -0.89 -4.99
N SER A 211 9.49 -0.39 -4.91
CA SER A 211 8.30 -1.06 -5.47
C SER A 211 8.34 -1.19 -6.99
N ASN A 212 9.07 -0.33 -7.71
CA ASN A 212 9.23 -0.46 -9.18
C ASN A 212 10.04 -1.70 -9.59
N PHE A 213 10.65 -2.40 -8.65
CA PHE A 213 11.38 -3.63 -8.94
C PHE A 213 10.56 -4.89 -8.65
N GLN A 214 9.39 -4.76 -8.01
CA GLN A 214 8.44 -5.84 -7.83
C GLN A 214 7.55 -5.93 -9.06
N GLU A 215 7.60 -7.05 -9.78
CA GLU A 215 6.81 -7.29 -10.99
C GLU A 215 6.28 -8.72 -11.02
N LYS A 216 5.20 -8.95 -11.78
CA LYS A 216 4.60 -10.29 -11.93
C LYS A 216 5.44 -11.25 -12.77
N PHE A 217 6.48 -10.76 -13.44
CA PHE A 217 7.30 -11.53 -14.36
C PHE A 217 8.71 -11.70 -13.84
N ALA A 218 9.12 -12.96 -13.75
CA ALA A 218 10.43 -13.36 -13.28
C ALA A 218 11.58 -12.70 -14.06
N GLY A 219 12.60 -12.27 -13.32
CA GLY A 219 13.84 -11.69 -13.86
C GLY A 219 13.77 -10.26 -14.39
N LEU A 220 12.60 -9.62 -14.50
CA LEU A 220 12.50 -8.21 -14.92
C LEU A 220 13.12 -7.26 -13.89
N GLY A 221 12.97 -7.54 -12.59
CA GLY A 221 13.55 -6.74 -11.52
C GLY A 221 15.07 -6.68 -11.60
N ALA A 222 15.74 -7.83 -11.71
CA ALA A 222 17.19 -7.91 -11.88
C ALA A 222 17.70 -7.18 -13.15
N ALA A 223 16.97 -7.27 -14.27
CA ALA A 223 17.32 -6.54 -15.49
C ALA A 223 17.21 -5.02 -15.30
N ARG A 224 16.20 -4.54 -14.57
CA ARG A 224 16.03 -3.12 -14.23
C ARG A 224 17.16 -2.60 -13.35
N VAL A 225 17.58 -3.38 -12.35
CA VAL A 225 18.74 -3.06 -11.51
C VAL A 225 19.99 -2.86 -12.37
N ARG A 226 20.30 -3.80 -13.26
CA ARG A 226 21.45 -3.67 -14.19
C ARG A 226 21.37 -2.40 -15.05
N ARG A 227 20.18 -2.05 -15.56
CA ARG A 227 19.98 -0.84 -16.38
C ARG A 227 20.18 0.44 -15.57
N LEU A 228 19.67 0.50 -14.34
CA LEU A 228 19.87 1.63 -13.44
C LEU A 228 21.36 1.88 -13.22
N PHE A 229 22.11 0.83 -12.87
CA PHE A 229 23.55 0.91 -12.66
C PHE A 229 24.33 1.24 -13.92
N ALA A 230 23.94 0.71 -15.08
CA ALA A 230 24.54 1.06 -16.36
C ALA A 230 24.33 2.54 -16.73
N ARG A 231 23.19 3.13 -16.38
CA ARG A 231 22.93 4.57 -16.58
C ARG A 231 23.71 5.43 -15.59
N ALA A 232 23.77 5.04 -14.32
CA ALA A 232 24.57 5.72 -13.30
C ALA A 232 26.06 5.79 -13.68
N ARG A 233 26.63 4.69 -14.21
CA ARG A 233 28.01 4.68 -14.72
C ARG A 233 28.27 5.69 -15.84
N LYS A 234 27.26 6.02 -16.66
CA LYS A 234 27.37 7.02 -17.73
C LYS A 234 27.26 8.46 -17.23
N LEU A 235 26.62 8.65 -16.07
CA LEU A 235 26.35 9.96 -15.47
C LEU A 235 27.27 10.27 -14.27
N SER A 236 28.26 9.42 -14.01
CA SER A 236 29.20 9.59 -12.90
C SER A 236 30.00 10.90 -13.03
N PRO A 237 30.20 11.66 -11.93
CA PRO A 237 29.74 11.38 -10.55
C PRO A 237 28.23 11.64 -10.37
N CYS A 238 27.52 10.74 -9.71
CA CYS A 238 26.06 10.86 -9.50
C CYS A 238 25.57 10.18 -8.22
N VAL A 239 24.36 10.54 -7.79
CA VAL A 239 23.65 9.91 -6.66
C VAL A 239 22.52 9.04 -7.18
N ILE A 240 22.46 7.78 -6.74
CA ILE A 240 21.32 6.89 -6.94
C ILE A 240 20.48 6.90 -5.67
N PHE A 241 19.20 7.27 -5.77
CA PHE A 241 18.25 7.22 -4.66
C PHE A 241 17.23 6.09 -4.86
N ILE A 242 17.13 5.18 -3.88
CA ILE A 242 16.16 4.09 -3.86
C ILE A 242 15.20 4.30 -2.68
N ASP A 243 13.98 4.75 -2.98
CA ASP A 243 12.94 4.89 -1.96
C ASP A 243 12.34 3.51 -1.60
N GLU A 244 11.81 3.34 -0.39
CA GLU A 244 11.16 2.10 0.08
C GLU A 244 11.99 0.84 -0.21
N ILE A 245 13.27 0.84 0.19
CA ILE A 245 14.18 -0.29 -0.06
C ILE A 245 13.69 -1.59 0.61
N ASP A 246 12.83 -1.50 1.62
CA ASP A 246 12.17 -2.62 2.27
C ASP A 246 11.25 -3.42 1.34
N ALA A 247 10.77 -2.82 0.25
CA ALA A 247 10.10 -3.54 -0.83
C ALA A 247 11.01 -4.58 -1.50
N LEU A 248 12.33 -4.34 -1.54
CA LEU A 248 13.32 -5.25 -2.10
C LEU A 248 14.02 -6.09 -1.03
N GLY A 249 14.33 -5.47 0.10
CA GLY A 249 15.27 -5.97 1.09
C GLY A 249 14.65 -6.70 2.28
N ARG A 250 13.36 -7.08 2.25
CA ARG A 250 12.72 -7.73 3.39
C ARG A 250 13.38 -9.09 3.74
N ARG A 251 13.63 -9.33 5.03
CA ARG A 251 14.14 -10.60 5.56
C ARG A 251 13.25 -11.76 5.16
N ARG A 252 13.89 -12.86 4.78
CA ARG A 252 13.27 -14.14 4.41
C ARG A 252 12.25 -14.59 5.46
N GLY A 253 11.01 -14.82 5.04
CA GLY A 253 10.07 -15.68 5.77
C GLY A 253 10.36 -17.15 5.47
N ARG A 254 10.12 -18.06 6.41
CA ARG A 254 10.32 -19.53 6.26
C ARG A 254 9.33 -20.20 5.31
N SER A 255 8.96 -19.56 4.20
CA SER A 255 7.91 -20.04 3.29
C SER A 255 8.42 -19.95 1.85
N GLY A 256 8.65 -21.10 1.23
CA GLY A 256 9.13 -21.25 -0.14
C GLY A 256 8.08 -20.90 -1.19
N ASP A 257 7.64 -19.64 -1.18
CA ASP A 257 6.68 -19.13 -2.14
C ASP A 257 7.37 -18.59 -3.39
N SER A 258 6.84 -18.91 -4.56
CA SER A 258 7.46 -18.60 -5.87
C SER A 258 7.65 -17.09 -6.11
N ALA A 259 6.80 -16.24 -5.51
CA ALA A 259 6.93 -14.78 -5.55
C ALA A 259 8.16 -14.27 -4.78
N SER A 260 8.61 -15.00 -3.76
CA SER A 260 9.83 -14.65 -2.99
C SER A 260 11.09 -14.85 -3.83
N ALA A 261 11.08 -15.81 -4.76
CA ALA A 261 12.27 -16.15 -5.56
C ALA A 261 12.69 -15.01 -6.51
N ASP A 262 11.72 -14.29 -7.09
CA ASP A 262 12.00 -13.15 -7.98
C ASP A 262 12.51 -11.92 -7.23
N GLN A 263 11.95 -11.70 -6.03
CA GLN A 263 12.45 -10.68 -5.11
C GLN A 263 13.89 -10.98 -4.70
N ASP A 264 14.19 -12.24 -4.34
CA ASP A 264 15.53 -12.69 -3.96
C ASP A 264 16.53 -12.51 -5.11
N GLN A 265 16.14 -12.85 -6.34
CA GLN A 265 17.00 -12.66 -7.51
C GLN A 265 17.32 -11.17 -7.72
N THR A 266 16.33 -10.31 -7.56
CA THR A 266 16.48 -8.86 -7.74
C THR A 266 17.34 -8.25 -6.66
N LEU A 267 17.14 -8.66 -5.40
CA LEU A 267 17.98 -8.26 -4.26
C LEU A 267 19.43 -8.71 -4.46
N ASN A 268 19.66 -9.97 -4.82
CA ASN A 268 21.02 -10.45 -5.09
C ASN A 268 21.69 -9.70 -6.24
N GLN A 269 20.95 -9.34 -7.29
CA GLN A 269 21.49 -8.51 -8.37
C GLN A 269 21.89 -7.12 -7.86
N LEU A 270 21.10 -6.49 -6.99
CA LEU A 270 21.46 -5.21 -6.35
C LEU A 270 22.77 -5.36 -5.56
N LEU A 271 22.90 -6.41 -4.76
CA LEU A 271 24.11 -6.69 -4.00
C LEU A 271 25.35 -6.87 -4.90
N ILE A 272 25.21 -7.60 -6.01
CA ILE A 272 26.29 -7.78 -6.99
C ILE A 272 26.73 -6.44 -7.60
N GLU A 273 25.78 -5.58 -7.97
CA GLU A 273 26.11 -4.26 -8.52
C GLU A 273 26.78 -3.36 -7.47
N MET A 274 26.34 -3.41 -6.20
CA MET A 274 26.96 -2.66 -5.09
C MET A 274 28.39 -3.12 -4.78
N ASP A 275 28.63 -4.44 -4.79
CA ASP A 275 29.96 -5.00 -4.54
C ASP A 275 30.90 -4.74 -5.74
N GLY A 276 30.35 -4.73 -6.96
CA GLY A 276 31.06 -4.61 -8.23
C GLY A 276 31.64 -3.23 -8.57
N PHE A 277 31.43 -2.21 -7.74
CA PHE A 277 32.04 -0.90 -7.95
C PHE A 277 33.52 -0.87 -7.54
N GLU A 278 34.35 -0.26 -8.37
CA GLU A 278 35.65 0.24 -7.94
C GLU A 278 35.46 1.48 -7.05
N GLN A 279 36.33 1.63 -6.03
CA GLN A 279 36.25 2.66 -4.99
C GLN A 279 36.31 4.11 -5.52
N LEU A 280 36.66 4.30 -6.81
CA LEU A 280 36.88 5.59 -7.47
C LEU A 280 35.76 5.96 -8.45
N SER A 281 34.68 5.18 -8.54
CA SER A 281 33.65 5.36 -9.56
C SER A 281 32.71 6.56 -9.35
N GLY A 282 32.84 7.33 -8.26
CA GLY A 282 32.09 8.57 -8.03
C GLY A 282 30.58 8.40 -7.88
N ILE A 283 30.10 7.19 -7.58
CA ILE A 283 28.69 6.85 -7.44
C ILE A 283 28.39 6.59 -5.97
N VAL A 284 27.41 7.30 -5.42
CA VAL A 284 26.90 7.09 -4.05
C VAL A 284 25.45 6.63 -4.14
N ILE A 285 25.13 5.58 -3.38
CA ILE A 285 23.77 5.04 -3.29
C ILE A 285 23.15 5.54 -1.98
N ILE A 286 21.98 6.14 -2.06
CA ILE A 286 21.18 6.51 -0.89
C ILE A 286 19.88 5.70 -0.97
N ALA A 287 19.53 5.01 0.11
CA ALA A 287 18.27 4.28 0.20
C ALA A 287 17.46 4.78 1.39
N SER A 288 16.13 4.80 1.30
CA SER A 288 15.25 5.11 2.43
C SER A 288 14.40 3.92 2.85
N THR A 289 14.19 3.79 4.15
CA THR A 289 13.27 2.81 4.75
C THR A 289 12.52 3.41 5.93
N ASN A 290 11.27 2.98 6.11
CA ASN A 290 10.53 3.25 7.35
C ASN A 290 10.72 2.14 8.39
N ARG A 291 11.32 1.00 7.98
CA ARG A 291 11.42 -0.22 8.78
C ARG A 291 12.82 -0.86 8.61
N PRO A 292 13.85 -0.32 9.27
CA PRO A 292 15.19 -0.91 9.19
C PRO A 292 15.24 -2.32 9.81
N ASP A 293 14.34 -2.63 10.75
CA ASP A 293 14.26 -3.90 11.48
C ASP A 293 13.98 -5.12 10.58
N ILE A 294 13.21 -4.92 9.49
CA ILE A 294 12.85 -5.97 8.55
C ILE A 294 13.85 -6.15 7.41
N LEU A 295 14.89 -5.33 7.31
CA LEU A 295 15.85 -5.41 6.22
C LEU A 295 16.82 -6.60 6.38
N ASP A 296 17.16 -7.23 5.26
CA ASP A 296 18.18 -8.28 5.18
C ASP A 296 19.52 -7.69 5.62
N GLN A 297 20.16 -8.36 6.59
CA GLN A 297 21.45 -7.96 7.12
C GLN A 297 22.54 -7.93 6.03
N ALA A 298 22.35 -8.64 4.91
CA ALA A 298 23.22 -8.55 3.76
C ALA A 298 23.31 -7.11 3.19
N LEU A 299 22.26 -6.30 3.27
CA LEU A 299 22.25 -4.92 2.77
C LEU A 299 23.07 -3.98 3.66
N THR A 300 23.00 -4.15 4.98
CA THR A 300 23.65 -3.28 5.98
C THR A 300 25.08 -3.72 6.33
N ARG A 301 25.69 -4.61 5.53
CA ARG A 301 27.08 -5.04 5.73
C ARG A 301 28.06 -3.97 5.22
N PRO A 302 29.24 -3.81 5.87
CA PRO A 302 30.28 -2.91 5.39
C PRO A 302 30.62 -3.16 3.92
N GLY A 303 30.70 -2.08 3.13
CA GLY A 303 30.89 -2.12 1.68
C GLY A 303 29.61 -2.04 0.85
N ARG A 304 28.43 -2.07 1.50
CA ARG A 304 27.11 -1.87 0.87
C ARG A 304 26.47 -0.62 1.45
N PHE A 305 25.45 -0.74 2.30
CA PHE A 305 24.99 0.37 3.13
C PHE A 305 25.85 0.43 4.40
N ASP A 306 27.00 1.08 4.28
CA ASP A 306 28.01 1.22 5.32
C ASP A 306 27.72 2.39 6.28
N ARG A 307 26.82 3.29 5.90
CA ARG A 307 26.30 4.35 6.78
C ARG A 307 24.79 4.19 6.96
N GLU A 308 24.33 4.22 8.20
CA GLU A 308 22.92 4.31 8.55
C GLU A 308 22.69 5.63 9.27
N ILE A 309 21.85 6.49 8.69
CA ILE A 309 21.50 7.80 9.23
C ILE A 309 20.03 7.77 9.63
N ALA A 310 19.76 7.93 10.91
CA ALA A 310 18.40 7.98 11.43
C ALA A 310 17.81 9.39 11.26
N VAL A 311 16.73 9.51 10.48
CA VAL A 311 15.94 10.72 10.29
C VAL A 311 14.73 10.66 11.22
N ASN A 312 14.93 11.14 12.44
CA ASN A 312 13.93 11.15 13.49
C ASN A 312 12.87 12.25 13.28
N LEU A 313 11.79 12.19 14.07
CA LEU A 313 10.84 13.30 14.17
C LEU A 313 11.53 14.52 14.80
N ALA A 314 11.19 15.70 14.29
CA ALA A 314 11.73 16.97 14.79
C ALA A 314 11.22 17.28 16.21
N ASP A 315 12.09 17.89 17.00
CA ASP A 315 11.74 18.47 18.30
C ASP A 315 10.90 19.75 18.13
N VAL A 316 10.46 20.37 19.22
CA VAL A 316 9.65 21.60 19.17
C VAL A 316 10.32 22.69 18.32
N ARG A 317 11.64 22.88 18.45
CA ARG A 317 12.39 23.89 17.69
C ARG A 317 12.48 23.52 16.21
N GLY A 318 12.77 22.27 15.88
CA GLY A 318 12.80 21.78 14.52
C GLY A 318 11.43 21.87 13.84
N ARG A 319 10.34 21.59 14.56
CA ARG A 319 8.97 21.80 14.05
C ARG A 319 8.69 23.27 13.75
N GLU A 320 9.12 24.18 14.61
CA GLU A 320 9.01 25.64 14.35
C GLU A 320 9.78 26.06 13.09
N GLN A 321 10.99 25.53 12.88
CA GLN A 321 11.77 25.79 11.66
C GLN A 321 11.09 25.20 10.41
N ILE A 322 10.57 23.97 10.48
CA ILE A 322 9.82 23.35 9.39
C ILE A 322 8.59 24.19 9.04
N LEU A 323 7.83 24.64 10.05
CA LEU A 323 6.70 25.54 9.87
C LEU A 323 7.14 26.85 9.22
N ALA A 324 8.28 27.42 9.59
CA ALA A 324 8.81 28.63 8.99
C ALA A 324 9.10 28.47 7.49
N VAL A 325 9.72 27.34 7.08
CA VAL A 325 9.97 27.03 5.66
C VAL A 325 8.66 26.95 4.87
N HIS A 326 7.66 26.24 5.39
CA HIS A 326 6.36 26.12 4.72
C HIS A 326 5.54 27.43 4.74
N ALA A 327 5.70 28.25 5.78
CA ALA A 327 5.03 29.53 5.94
C ALA A 327 5.49 30.59 4.94
N GLN A 328 6.73 30.53 4.42
CA GLN A 328 7.26 31.53 3.47
C GLN A 328 6.38 31.73 2.22
N ARG A 329 5.62 30.71 1.83
CA ARG A 329 4.75 30.74 0.65
C ARG A 329 3.31 31.17 0.96
N LEU A 330 2.99 31.40 2.24
CA LEU A 330 1.63 31.63 2.74
C LEU A 330 1.49 33.04 3.31
N LYS A 331 0.28 33.60 3.22
CA LYS A 331 -0.06 34.86 3.91
C LYS A 331 -0.57 34.54 5.31
N LEU A 332 0.24 34.80 6.32
CA LEU A 332 -0.13 34.62 7.74
C LEU A 332 -0.57 35.95 8.36
N GLU A 333 -1.46 35.88 9.34
CA GLU A 333 -1.83 37.03 10.17
C GLU A 333 -0.61 37.58 10.92
N SER A 334 -0.53 38.91 11.05
CA SER A 334 0.55 39.55 11.81
C SER A 334 0.52 39.12 13.28
N GLY A 335 1.60 38.52 13.75
CA GLY A 335 1.72 38.07 15.14
C GLY A 335 1.30 36.62 15.40
N LEU A 336 1.03 35.82 14.35
CA LEU A 336 0.83 34.38 14.50
C LEU A 336 2.13 33.70 14.98
N ASP A 337 2.12 33.19 16.21
CA ASP A 337 3.25 32.50 16.83
C ASP A 337 3.40 31.08 16.29
N LEU A 338 4.43 30.83 15.46
CA LEU A 338 4.75 29.49 14.95
C LEU A 338 5.21 28.54 16.07
N GLY A 339 5.81 29.05 17.15
CA GLY A 339 6.18 28.26 18.31
C GLY A 339 4.96 27.71 19.05
N TRP A 340 3.86 28.45 19.09
CA TRP A 340 2.57 27.95 19.62
C TRP A 340 2.03 26.79 18.76
N ILE A 341 2.11 26.90 17.43
CA ILE A 341 1.73 25.82 16.51
C ILE A 341 2.60 24.59 16.78
N ALA A 342 3.93 24.76 16.86
CA ALA A 342 4.88 23.67 17.08
C ALA A 342 4.67 22.93 18.41
N ARG A 343 4.33 23.64 19.49
CA ARG A 343 3.95 23.05 20.78
C ARG A 343 2.63 22.29 20.70
N GLY A 344 1.69 22.79 19.90
CA GLY A 344 0.38 22.18 19.67
C GLY A 344 0.38 20.93 18.77
N THR A 345 1.52 20.57 18.18
CA THR A 345 1.65 19.47 17.20
C THR A 345 2.72 18.44 17.62
N PRO A 346 2.68 17.89 18.85
CA PRO A 346 3.66 16.90 19.28
C PRO A 346 3.56 15.65 18.41
N GLY A 347 4.72 15.13 17.99
CA GLY A 347 4.81 13.92 17.16
C GLY A 347 4.46 14.09 15.68
N PHE A 348 4.12 15.30 15.23
CA PHE A 348 3.87 15.56 13.81
C PHE A 348 5.18 15.42 13.01
N SER A 349 5.10 14.74 11.86
CA SER A 349 6.18 14.73 10.89
C SER A 349 6.22 16.04 10.10
N GLY A 350 7.30 16.28 9.35
CA GLY A 350 7.39 17.47 8.49
C GLY A 350 6.27 17.51 7.44
N ALA A 351 5.88 16.35 6.91
CA ALA A 351 4.73 16.23 6.01
C ALA A 351 3.40 16.57 6.71
N ASP A 352 3.22 16.19 7.97
CA ASP A 352 2.01 16.51 8.73
C ASP A 352 1.91 18.02 9.02
N LEU A 353 3.04 18.67 9.31
CA LEU A 353 3.11 20.13 9.50
C LEU A 353 2.81 20.89 8.21
N ALA A 354 3.34 20.41 7.08
CA ALA A 354 3.00 20.96 5.77
C ALA A 354 1.50 20.81 5.47
N ASN A 355 0.93 19.65 5.79
CA ASN A 355 -0.50 19.41 5.63
C ASN A 355 -1.35 20.28 6.56
N LEU A 356 -0.91 20.51 7.80
CA LEU A 356 -1.57 21.40 8.77
C LEU A 356 -1.70 22.82 8.22
N LEU A 357 -0.61 23.41 7.73
CA LEU A 357 -0.65 24.76 7.15
C LEU A 357 -1.49 24.82 5.88
N ASN A 358 -1.45 23.76 5.06
CA ASN A 358 -2.29 23.67 3.86
C ASN A 358 -3.78 23.62 4.22
N GLU A 359 -4.18 22.79 5.19
CA GLU A 359 -5.56 22.71 5.69
C GLU A 359 -6.02 24.02 6.34
N ALA A 360 -5.14 24.70 7.07
CA ALA A 360 -5.43 26.02 7.63
C ALA A 360 -5.64 27.07 6.53
N THR A 361 -4.88 26.97 5.42
CA THR A 361 -5.03 27.85 4.26
C THR A 361 -6.35 27.59 3.53
N ILE A 362 -6.75 26.33 3.38
CA ILE A 362 -8.04 25.96 2.79
C ILE A 362 -9.19 26.48 3.66
N ALA A 363 -9.08 26.37 4.98
CA ALA A 363 -10.06 26.92 5.92
C ALA A 363 -10.17 28.44 5.78
N ALA A 364 -9.03 29.16 5.78
CA ALA A 364 -9.00 30.61 5.59
C ALA A 364 -9.61 31.03 4.25
N THR A 365 -9.34 30.28 3.18
CA THR A 365 -9.92 30.53 1.85
C THR A 365 -11.43 30.34 1.86
N ARG A 366 -11.93 29.32 2.56
CA ARG A 366 -13.37 29.04 2.69
C ARG A 366 -14.10 30.18 3.43
N ASP A 367 -13.45 30.76 4.42
CA ASP A 367 -13.99 31.85 5.23
C ASP A 367 -13.82 33.23 4.55
N ASN A 368 -13.25 33.26 3.32
CA ASN A 368 -12.86 34.46 2.59
C ASN A 368 -11.92 35.40 3.38
N SER A 369 -11.08 34.82 4.23
CA SER A 369 -10.08 35.54 5.01
C SER A 369 -8.89 35.95 4.13
N GLU A 370 -8.33 37.15 4.35
CA GLU A 370 -7.16 37.64 3.59
C GLU A 370 -5.84 36.96 4.00
N ALA A 371 -5.79 36.39 5.21
CA ALA A 371 -4.64 35.72 5.79
C ALA A 371 -5.05 34.56 6.70
N VAL A 372 -4.14 33.61 6.90
CA VAL A 372 -4.32 32.50 7.84
C VAL A 372 -4.14 33.02 9.27
N ALA A 373 -5.27 33.18 9.96
CA ALA A 373 -5.35 33.46 11.39
C ALA A 373 -5.30 32.21 12.28
N ARG A 374 -5.14 32.42 13.59
CA ARG A 374 -5.01 31.36 14.61
C ARG A 374 -6.15 30.34 14.59
N HIS A 375 -7.41 30.79 14.52
CA HIS A 375 -8.58 29.90 14.55
C HIS A 375 -8.62 28.94 13.35
N HIS A 376 -8.07 29.31 12.19
CA HIS A 376 -7.95 28.40 11.04
C HIS A 376 -6.93 27.29 11.30
N VAL A 377 -5.82 27.60 12.00
CA VAL A 377 -4.82 26.60 12.40
C VAL A 377 -5.39 25.65 13.44
N GLU A 378 -6.13 26.16 14.42
CA GLU A 378 -6.83 25.33 15.41
C GLU A 378 -7.84 24.40 14.72
N TYR A 379 -8.66 24.93 13.80
CA TYR A 379 -9.59 24.14 13.00
C TYR A 379 -8.88 23.03 12.21
N ALA A 380 -7.77 23.36 11.53
CA ALA A 380 -6.99 22.40 10.75
C ALA A 380 -6.36 21.31 11.63
N ARG A 381 -5.82 21.70 12.79
CA ARG A 381 -5.27 20.76 13.78
C ARG A 381 -6.34 19.80 14.28
N ASP A 382 -7.50 20.31 14.66
CA ASP A 382 -8.63 19.50 15.12
C ASP A 382 -9.09 18.54 14.01
N LYS A 383 -9.15 19.01 12.76
CA LYS A 383 -9.50 18.19 11.59
C LYS A 383 -8.49 17.06 11.35
N ILE A 384 -7.20 17.31 11.49
CA ILE A 384 -6.15 16.31 11.29
C ILE A 384 -6.14 15.27 12.43
N LEU A 385 -6.24 15.73 13.68
CA LEU A 385 -6.17 14.86 14.85
C LEU A 385 -7.44 14.02 15.05
N MET A 386 -8.61 14.59 14.79
CA MET A 386 -9.90 14.01 15.19
C MET A 386 -10.81 13.70 13.99
N GLY A 387 -10.45 14.18 12.80
CA GLY A 387 -11.28 14.10 11.61
C GLY A 387 -12.21 15.30 11.45
N ALA A 388 -12.89 15.34 10.31
CA ALA A 388 -13.81 16.43 9.99
C ALA A 388 -15.03 16.43 10.93
N GLU A 389 -15.47 17.64 11.27
CA GLU A 389 -16.71 17.90 11.99
C GLU A 389 -17.93 17.41 11.19
N ARG A 390 -18.84 16.66 11.84
CA ARG A 390 -20.03 16.10 11.21
C ARG A 390 -21.18 17.10 11.17
N ARG A 391 -21.07 18.12 10.30
CA ARG A 391 -22.12 19.14 10.11
C ARG A 391 -23.44 18.49 9.69
N GLY A 392 -24.50 18.71 10.47
CA GLY A 392 -25.84 18.16 10.23
C GLY A 392 -26.15 16.86 10.99
N PHE A 393 -25.21 16.30 11.77
CA PHE A 393 -25.55 15.27 12.74
C PHE A 393 -26.23 15.91 13.95
N MET A 394 -27.54 15.71 14.08
CA MET A 394 -28.29 16.10 15.27
C MET A 394 -28.26 14.94 16.26
N MET A 395 -27.66 15.19 17.41
CA MET A 395 -27.63 14.28 18.55
C MET A 395 -28.84 14.57 19.43
N ASP A 396 -29.42 13.54 20.03
CA ASP A 396 -30.50 13.76 21.00
C ASP A 396 -29.98 14.57 22.20
N ASN A 397 -30.84 15.38 22.83
CA ASN A 397 -30.41 16.23 23.95
C ASN A 397 -29.90 15.40 25.14
N ASP A 398 -30.48 14.21 25.38
CA ASP A 398 -30.03 13.34 26.47
C ASP A 398 -28.64 12.75 26.16
N GLU A 399 -28.40 12.37 24.91
CA GLU A 399 -27.08 11.87 24.47
C GLU A 399 -26.02 12.97 24.45
N ARG A 400 -26.40 14.19 24.06
CA ARG A 400 -25.53 15.38 24.07
C ARG A 400 -25.17 15.76 25.50
N TYR A 401 -26.13 15.71 26.43
CA TYR A 401 -25.90 15.92 27.86
C TYR A 401 -24.98 14.83 28.44
N ALA A 402 -25.23 13.56 28.13
CA ALA A 402 -24.35 12.47 28.56
C ALA A 402 -22.92 12.65 28.05
N THR A 403 -22.76 13.10 26.81
CA THR A 403 -21.45 13.44 26.22
C THR A 403 -20.80 14.61 26.95
N ALA A 404 -21.55 15.67 27.28
CA ALA A 404 -21.03 16.79 28.05
C ALA A 404 -20.54 16.37 29.44
N VAL A 405 -21.29 15.52 30.14
CA VAL A 405 -20.88 14.96 31.44
C VAL A 405 -19.63 14.10 31.31
N HIS A 406 -19.54 13.28 30.26
CA HIS A 406 -18.37 12.46 29.97
C HIS A 406 -17.11 13.32 29.76
N GLU A 407 -17.18 14.33 28.88
CA GLU A 407 -16.05 15.22 28.61
C GLU A 407 -15.67 16.06 29.83
N ALA A 408 -16.65 16.54 30.60
CA ALA A 408 -16.40 17.25 31.84
C ALA A 408 -15.67 16.38 32.88
N GLY A 409 -15.89 15.07 32.88
CA GLY A 409 -15.15 14.11 33.68
C GLY A 409 -13.65 14.07 33.35
N HIS A 410 -13.30 14.03 32.06
CA HIS A 410 -11.90 14.12 31.63
C HIS A 410 -11.26 15.44 32.05
N VAL A 411 -11.97 16.55 31.88
CA VAL A 411 -11.49 17.89 32.28
C VAL A 411 -11.23 17.96 33.78
N ALA A 412 -12.19 17.50 34.61
CA ALA A 412 -12.06 17.56 36.06
C ALA A 412 -10.83 16.77 36.56
N VAL A 413 -10.65 15.55 36.08
CA VAL A 413 -9.47 14.73 36.42
C VAL A 413 -8.20 15.35 35.85
N GLY A 414 -8.22 15.84 34.61
CA GLY A 414 -7.09 16.50 33.95
C GLY A 414 -6.57 17.74 34.68
N LEU A 415 -7.46 18.49 35.36
CA LEU A 415 -7.10 19.65 36.18
C LEU A 415 -6.54 19.27 37.56
N ASP A 416 -6.86 18.07 38.08
CA ASP A 416 -6.43 17.60 39.40
C ASP A 416 -5.12 16.80 39.39
N VAL A 417 -4.79 16.16 38.27
CA VAL A 417 -3.54 15.41 38.13
C VAL A 417 -2.32 16.35 38.15
N ARG A 418 -1.27 15.94 38.86
CA ARG A 418 -0.08 16.80 39.08
C ARG A 418 0.90 16.76 37.93
N ASN A 419 1.03 15.62 37.27
CA ASN A 419 2.02 15.42 36.20
C ASN A 419 1.39 15.44 34.80
N GLY A 420 0.06 15.49 34.72
CA GLY A 420 -0.69 15.49 33.47
C GLY A 420 -0.38 16.68 32.57
N ASP A 421 -0.73 16.53 31.29
CA ASP A 421 -0.59 17.61 30.33
C ASP A 421 -1.79 18.57 30.44
N PRO A 422 -1.57 19.89 30.41
CA PRO A 422 -2.63 20.88 30.59
C PRO A 422 -3.81 20.70 29.62
N VAL A 423 -5.02 20.78 30.15
CA VAL A 423 -6.25 20.79 29.36
C VAL A 423 -6.27 22.06 28.50
N HIS A 424 -6.41 21.89 27.20
CA HIS A 424 -6.40 22.97 26.23
C HIS A 424 -7.78 23.35 25.74
N LYS A 425 -8.64 22.35 25.50
CA LYS A 425 -9.94 22.53 24.85
C LYS A 425 -10.85 21.35 25.16
N VAL A 426 -12.15 21.62 25.26
CA VAL A 426 -13.19 20.58 25.36
C VAL A 426 -14.31 20.89 24.37
N SER A 427 -14.85 19.87 23.72
CA SER A 427 -15.92 19.99 22.72
C SER A 427 -16.86 18.80 22.77
N ILE A 428 -18.17 19.06 22.71
CA ILE A 428 -19.21 18.03 22.60
C ILE A 428 -19.71 17.85 21.16
N LEU A 429 -19.04 18.49 20.19
CA LEU A 429 -19.35 18.32 18.77
C LEU A 429 -18.76 17.02 18.22
N PRO A 430 -19.54 16.24 17.45
CA PRO A 430 -19.07 14.99 16.87
C PRO A 430 -18.03 15.25 15.77
N ARG A 431 -16.87 14.61 15.92
CA ARG A 431 -15.73 14.68 14.99
C ARG A 431 -15.24 13.31 14.62
N GLY A 432 -15.19 13.02 13.32
CA GLY A 432 -14.78 11.71 12.83
C GLY A 432 -15.60 10.57 13.45
N ARG A 433 -14.95 9.78 14.32
CA ARG A 433 -15.56 8.67 15.09
C ARG A 433 -15.94 9.03 16.53
N ALA A 434 -15.49 10.17 17.04
CA ALA A 434 -15.74 10.62 18.41
C ALA A 434 -17.02 11.48 18.49
N LEU A 435 -17.73 11.39 19.61
CA LEU A 435 -18.95 12.16 19.88
C LEU A 435 -18.64 13.45 20.66
N GLY A 436 -17.65 13.41 21.53
CA GLY A 436 -17.02 14.55 22.19
C GLY A 436 -15.51 14.36 22.25
N VAL A 437 -14.79 15.38 22.67
CA VAL A 437 -13.34 15.31 22.85
C VAL A 437 -12.82 16.34 23.84
N THR A 438 -11.93 15.87 24.72
CA THR A 438 -11.11 16.69 25.60
C THR A 438 -9.66 16.63 25.13
N GLN A 439 -9.08 17.77 24.77
CA GLN A 439 -7.72 17.88 24.29
C GLN A 439 -6.79 18.42 25.37
N SER A 440 -5.71 17.69 25.65
CA SER A 440 -4.56 18.20 26.40
C SER A 440 -3.42 18.54 25.44
N LEU A 441 -2.70 19.63 25.74
CA LEU A 441 -1.49 20.01 25.01
C LEU A 441 -0.27 19.92 25.91
N PRO A 442 0.71 19.04 25.60
CA PRO A 442 1.96 18.99 26.32
C PRO A 442 2.73 20.31 26.20
N GLU A 443 3.32 20.77 27.30
CA GLU A 443 4.18 21.96 27.29
C GLU A 443 5.56 21.69 26.69
N ARG A 444 6.01 20.42 26.74
CA ARG A 444 7.31 19.95 26.26
C ARG A 444 7.24 18.52 25.76
N ASP A 445 8.10 18.19 24.81
CA ASP A 445 8.27 16.81 24.35
C ASP A 445 8.95 15.98 25.46
N ARG A 446 8.23 15.04 26.06
CA ARG A 446 8.73 14.19 27.14
C ARG A 446 9.31 12.88 26.58
N LEU A 447 10.64 12.77 26.56
CA LEU A 447 11.31 11.52 26.19
C LEU A 447 11.27 10.48 27.33
N MET A 448 11.44 10.93 28.59
CA MET A 448 11.39 10.07 29.76
C MET A 448 10.02 10.18 30.44
N LYS A 449 9.21 9.12 30.36
CA LYS A 449 7.90 9.05 31.02
C LYS A 449 8.05 8.38 32.39
N LYS A 450 7.83 9.14 33.46
CA LYS A 450 7.81 8.61 34.83
C LYS A 450 6.53 7.79 35.06
N ARG A 451 6.58 6.89 36.04
CA ARG A 451 5.42 6.05 36.43
C ARG A 451 4.21 6.91 36.77
N GLU A 452 4.40 7.96 37.56
CA GLU A 452 3.33 8.84 38.03
C GLU A 452 2.64 9.58 36.87
N TYR A 453 3.38 9.90 35.79
CA TYR A 453 2.81 10.53 34.60
C TYR A 453 1.94 9.54 33.79
N LEU A 454 2.33 8.27 33.74
CA LEU A 454 1.54 7.24 33.07
C LEU A 454 0.27 6.93 33.88
N GLU A 455 0.37 6.85 35.20
CA GLU A 455 -0.78 6.69 36.10
C GLU A 455 -1.74 7.89 36.01
N ASP A 456 -1.23 9.12 35.97
CA ASP A 456 -2.03 10.34 35.77
C ASP A 456 -2.75 10.34 34.41
N GLN A 457 -2.10 9.84 33.34
CA GLN A 457 -2.76 9.68 32.04
C GLN A 457 -3.86 8.64 32.06
N ILE A 458 -3.64 7.49 32.71
CA ILE A 458 -4.66 6.46 32.87
C ILE A 458 -5.86 7.02 33.65
N ALA A 459 -5.61 7.74 34.76
CA ALA A 459 -6.67 8.37 35.54
C ALA A 459 -7.48 9.36 34.68
N MET A 460 -6.81 10.22 33.90
CA MET A 460 -7.48 11.15 32.99
C MET A 460 -8.33 10.44 31.94
N LEU A 461 -7.83 9.37 31.31
CA LEU A 461 -8.60 8.55 30.35
C LEU A 461 -9.82 7.89 30.99
N LEU A 462 -9.76 7.55 32.28
CA LEU A 462 -10.90 6.95 32.98
C LEU A 462 -11.87 8.01 33.56
N GLY A 463 -11.54 9.30 33.43
CA GLY A 463 -12.35 10.41 33.97
C GLY A 463 -13.76 10.47 33.40
N GLY A 464 -13.93 10.27 32.09
CA GLY A 464 -15.27 10.25 31.47
C GLY A 464 -16.14 9.11 31.98
N ARG A 465 -15.57 7.90 32.09
CA ARG A 465 -16.28 6.75 32.71
C ARG A 465 -16.66 7.03 34.17
N ALA A 466 -15.77 7.65 34.95
CA ALA A 466 -16.03 8.00 36.34
C ALA A 466 -17.19 9.01 36.47
N ALA A 467 -17.24 10.02 35.60
CA ALA A 467 -18.34 10.98 35.56
C ALA A 467 -19.68 10.34 35.19
N GLU A 468 -19.72 9.46 34.19
CA GLU A 468 -20.95 8.72 33.87
C GLU A 468 -21.47 7.92 35.07
N GLN A 469 -20.60 7.19 35.76
CA GLN A 469 -20.99 6.36 36.90
C GLN A 469 -21.52 7.17 38.08
N LEU A 470 -20.94 8.34 38.35
CA LEU A 470 -21.25 9.13 39.54
C LEU A 470 -22.34 10.19 39.35
N LEU A 471 -22.51 10.67 38.11
CA LEU A 471 -23.38 11.80 37.79
C LEU A 471 -24.58 11.39 36.93
N LEU A 472 -24.46 10.32 36.14
CA LEU A 472 -25.55 9.78 35.32
C LEU A 472 -26.13 8.47 35.88
N ASP A 473 -25.52 7.91 36.93
CA ASP A 473 -25.86 6.60 37.52
C ASP A 473 -25.94 5.46 36.47
N THR A 474 -25.19 5.58 35.37
CA THR A 474 -25.18 4.62 34.26
C THR A 474 -23.80 4.56 33.60
N MET A 475 -23.65 3.66 32.62
CA MET A 475 -22.43 3.48 31.85
C MET A 475 -22.78 3.40 30.36
N THR A 476 -22.12 4.23 29.54
CA THR A 476 -22.30 4.22 28.09
C THR A 476 -21.22 3.39 27.38
N ALA A 477 -21.43 3.07 26.10
CA ALA A 477 -20.39 2.46 25.26
C ALA A 477 -19.35 3.49 24.74
N GLY A 478 -19.57 4.79 24.99
CA GLY A 478 -18.72 5.89 24.50
C GLY A 478 -17.29 5.82 25.05
N ALA A 479 -17.12 5.39 26.30
CA ALA A 479 -15.81 5.27 26.96
C ALA A 479 -14.89 4.15 26.41
N SER A 480 -15.31 3.41 25.38
CA SER A 480 -14.59 2.22 24.90
C SER A 480 -13.16 2.53 24.44
N ASN A 481 -12.98 3.60 23.68
CA ASN A 481 -11.66 4.03 23.20
C ASN A 481 -10.74 4.47 24.34
N ASP A 482 -11.27 5.15 25.36
CA ASP A 482 -10.46 5.62 26.49
C ASP A 482 -10.04 4.46 27.39
N ILE A 483 -10.92 3.47 27.57
CA ILE A 483 -10.60 2.22 28.27
C ILE A 483 -9.53 1.43 27.50
N GLU A 484 -9.65 1.30 26.19
CA GLU A 484 -8.66 0.61 25.35
C GLU A 484 -7.28 1.24 25.53
N ARG A 485 -7.19 2.57 25.40
CA ARG A 485 -5.94 3.33 25.58
C ARG A 485 -5.39 3.21 27.00
N ALA A 486 -6.25 3.29 28.02
CA ALA A 486 -5.86 3.16 29.42
C ALA A 486 -5.24 1.77 29.68
N VAL A 487 -5.89 0.71 29.18
CA VAL A 487 -5.42 -0.68 29.29
C VAL A 487 -4.12 -0.88 28.53
N GLU A 488 -3.96 -0.30 27.34
CA GLU A 488 -2.71 -0.36 26.58
C GLU A 488 -1.54 0.24 27.38
N ILE A 489 -1.73 1.43 27.95
CA ILE A 489 -0.70 2.09 28.76
C ILE A 489 -0.35 1.23 29.98
N ALA A 490 -1.35 0.75 30.72
CA ALA A 490 -1.15 -0.09 31.90
C ALA A 490 -0.44 -1.41 31.55
N ARG A 491 -0.81 -2.04 30.43
CA ARG A 491 -0.18 -3.28 29.97
C ARG A 491 1.29 -3.05 29.61
N ARG A 492 1.62 -1.94 28.94
CA ARG A 492 3.02 -1.58 28.62
C ARG A 492 3.83 -1.27 29.87
N MET A 493 3.22 -0.59 30.85
CA MET A 493 3.85 -0.39 32.17
C MET A 493 4.29 -1.71 32.81
N VAL A 494 3.45 -2.75 32.71
CA VAL A 494 3.72 -4.06 33.30
C VAL A 494 4.68 -4.90 32.44
N ALA A 495 4.40 -5.01 31.14
CA ALA A 495 5.01 -6.00 30.24
C ALA A 495 6.24 -5.51 29.48
N GLU A 496 6.45 -4.19 29.35
CA GLU A 496 7.57 -3.59 28.61
C GLU A 496 8.47 -2.76 29.51
N PHE A 497 7.88 -1.95 30.40
CA PHE A 497 8.63 -0.97 31.22
C PHE A 497 9.03 -1.51 32.59
N GLY A 498 8.48 -2.65 33.02
CA GLY A 498 8.82 -3.24 34.31
C GLY A 498 8.32 -2.45 35.52
N MET A 499 7.28 -1.63 35.37
CA MET A 499 6.71 -0.76 36.40
C MET A 499 5.62 -1.48 37.23
N SER A 500 5.84 -2.74 37.58
CA SER A 500 4.87 -3.53 38.35
C SER A 500 5.55 -4.37 39.43
N PRO A 501 4.80 -4.92 40.40
CA PRO A 501 5.36 -5.85 41.38
C PRO A 501 6.01 -7.11 40.78
N LEU A 502 5.79 -7.40 39.49
CA LEU A 502 6.46 -8.49 38.77
C LEU A 502 7.96 -8.22 38.53
N GLY A 503 8.41 -6.98 38.73
CA GLY A 503 9.79 -6.56 38.48
C GLY A 503 10.04 -6.19 37.00
N PRO A 504 11.33 -6.02 36.62
CA PRO A 504 11.74 -5.54 35.30
C PRO A 504 11.66 -6.65 34.23
N ILE A 505 10.45 -7.10 33.92
CA ILE A 505 10.17 -8.05 32.83
C ILE A 505 9.98 -7.31 31.50
N HIS A 506 10.41 -7.93 30.40
CA HIS A 506 10.14 -7.46 29.03
C HIS A 506 9.62 -8.62 28.20
N LEU A 507 8.34 -8.56 27.81
CA LEU A 507 7.65 -9.67 27.16
C LEU A 507 8.22 -9.97 25.76
N GLY A 508 8.89 -9.02 25.09
CA GLY A 508 9.44 -9.27 23.74
C GLY A 508 8.41 -8.98 22.65
N LYS A 509 8.52 -9.66 21.51
CA LYS A 509 7.60 -9.44 20.38
C LYS A 509 6.31 -10.24 20.59
N PRO A 510 5.15 -9.78 20.07
CA PRO A 510 3.88 -10.51 20.21
C PRO A 510 3.88 -11.93 19.64
N GLU A 511 4.81 -12.22 18.72
CA GLU A 511 4.97 -13.52 18.05
C GLU A 511 5.81 -14.51 18.87
N ASP A 512 6.49 -14.03 19.92
CA ASP A 512 7.33 -14.87 20.75
C ASP A 512 6.44 -15.79 21.63
N PRO A 513 6.74 -17.09 21.72
CA PRO A 513 5.94 -17.99 22.55
C PRO A 513 6.16 -17.67 24.03
N HIS A 514 5.07 -17.35 24.73
CA HIS A 514 5.06 -17.05 26.17
C HIS A 514 4.24 -18.08 26.97
N SER A 515 4.65 -18.33 28.21
CA SER A 515 3.88 -19.19 29.12
C SER A 515 2.57 -18.51 29.54
N GLN A 516 1.45 -19.24 29.52
CA GLN A 516 0.14 -18.74 29.97
C GLN A 516 0.19 -18.16 31.40
N ALA A 517 0.89 -18.82 32.32
CA ALA A 517 1.04 -18.33 33.69
C ALA A 517 1.71 -16.96 33.82
N LEU A 518 2.56 -16.56 32.86
CA LEU A 518 3.14 -15.22 32.82
C LEU A 518 2.13 -14.20 32.29
N LEU A 519 1.38 -14.57 31.25
CA LEU A 519 0.34 -13.72 30.67
C LEU A 519 -0.76 -13.43 31.70
N ASP A 520 -1.23 -14.45 32.43
CA ASP A 520 -2.23 -14.29 33.49
C ASP A 520 -1.76 -13.32 34.58
N ARG A 521 -0.48 -13.40 34.99
CA ARG A 521 0.11 -12.49 35.98
C ARG A 521 0.18 -11.05 35.47
N ILE A 522 0.53 -10.88 34.19
CA ILE A 522 0.57 -9.55 33.55
C ILE A 522 -0.83 -8.94 33.50
N GLU A 523 -1.83 -9.71 33.11
CA GLU A 523 -3.22 -9.25 33.06
C GLU A 523 -3.74 -8.88 34.46
N GLN A 524 -3.45 -9.70 35.47
CA GLN A 524 -3.80 -9.38 36.85
C GLN A 524 -3.16 -8.07 37.33
N ALA A 525 -1.85 -7.89 37.09
CA ALA A 525 -1.15 -6.66 37.45
C ALA A 525 -1.69 -5.43 36.69
N THR A 526 -2.06 -5.61 35.41
CA THR A 526 -2.67 -4.56 34.59
C THR A 526 -4.02 -4.15 35.17
N ASN A 527 -4.87 -5.10 35.53
CA ASN A 527 -6.18 -4.85 36.13
C ASN A 527 -6.08 -4.12 37.48
N VAL A 528 -5.06 -4.42 38.30
CA VAL A 528 -4.81 -3.69 39.55
C VAL A 528 -4.57 -2.21 39.28
N ILE A 529 -3.66 -1.88 38.34
CA ILE A 529 -3.36 -0.48 37.99
C ILE A 529 -4.61 0.24 37.50
N ILE A 530 -5.38 -0.38 36.58
CA ILE A 530 -6.59 0.22 36.03
C ILE A 530 -7.64 0.49 37.12
N ASN A 531 -7.89 -0.48 38.00
CA ASN A 531 -8.89 -0.32 39.06
C ASN A 531 -8.48 0.75 40.09
N GLU A 532 -7.20 0.84 40.43
CA GLU A 532 -6.67 1.90 41.30
C GLU A 532 -6.86 3.28 40.68
N GLN A 533 -6.53 3.45 39.40
CA GLN A 533 -6.72 4.73 38.72
C GLN A 533 -8.19 5.06 38.49
N MET A 534 -9.05 4.06 38.25
CA MET A 534 -10.50 4.25 38.16
C MET A 534 -11.07 4.78 39.49
N LYS A 535 -10.66 4.18 40.62
CA LYS A 535 -11.07 4.65 41.94
C LYS A 535 -10.62 6.09 42.19
N ARG A 536 -9.37 6.41 41.84
CA ARG A 536 -8.81 7.75 41.95
C ARG A 536 -9.56 8.77 41.09
N ALA A 537 -9.93 8.40 39.86
CA ALA A 537 -10.73 9.24 38.97
C ALA A 537 -12.12 9.51 39.58
N CYS A 538 -12.78 8.50 40.15
CA CYS A 538 -14.05 8.67 40.86
C CYS A 538 -13.93 9.64 42.04
N GLU A 539 -12.88 9.52 42.87
CA GLU A 539 -12.65 10.43 44.01
C GLU A 539 -12.46 11.89 43.55
N MET A 540 -11.75 12.11 42.45
CA MET A 540 -11.54 13.45 41.88
C MET A 540 -12.82 14.05 41.29
N VAL A 541 -13.59 13.25 40.55
CA VAL A 541 -14.88 13.67 39.99
C VAL A 541 -15.88 13.98 41.10
N ASP A 542 -15.94 13.15 42.14
CA ASP A 542 -16.82 13.34 43.30
C ASP A 542 -16.49 14.62 44.08
N ALA A 543 -15.20 14.96 44.20
CA ALA A 543 -14.76 16.19 44.85
C ALA A 543 -15.15 17.48 44.08
N ARG A 544 -15.42 17.39 42.77
CA ARG A 544 -15.66 18.53 41.87
C ARG A 544 -17.05 18.55 41.22
N ARG A 545 -18.05 17.91 41.85
CA ARG A 545 -19.42 17.81 41.29
C ARG A 545 -20.02 19.16 40.88
N ALA A 546 -19.83 20.19 41.72
CA ALA A 546 -20.41 21.52 41.49
C ALA A 546 -19.74 22.25 40.31
N GLU A 547 -18.43 22.12 40.18
CA GLU A 547 -17.65 22.65 39.06
C GLU A 547 -18.01 21.95 37.75
N ILE A 548 -18.15 20.63 37.78
CA ILE A 548 -18.53 19.82 36.63
C ILE A 548 -19.92 20.23 36.12
N ALA A 549 -20.88 20.42 37.02
CA ALA A 549 -22.22 20.87 36.63
C ALA A 549 -22.18 22.22 35.89
N ARG A 550 -21.40 23.19 36.39
CA ARG A 550 -21.19 24.48 35.70
C ARG A 550 -20.55 24.32 34.32
N LEU A 551 -19.57 23.43 34.20
CA LEU A 551 -18.92 23.17 32.91
C LEU A 551 -19.89 22.54 31.91
N VAL A 552 -20.71 21.59 32.37
CA VAL A 552 -21.71 20.91 31.53
C VAL A 552 -22.76 21.90 31.03
N ASP A 553 -23.27 22.78 31.90
CA ASP A 553 -24.23 23.82 31.51
C ASP A 553 -23.65 24.71 30.39
N GLU A 554 -22.42 25.17 30.56
CA GLU A 554 -21.75 26.03 29.56
C GLU A 554 -21.47 25.26 28.25
N LEU A 555 -21.11 23.98 28.32
CA LEU A 555 -20.92 23.13 27.14
C LEU A 555 -22.22 22.92 26.37
N MET A 556 -23.34 22.78 27.06
CA MET A 556 -24.66 22.65 26.42
C MET A 556 -25.11 23.95 25.73
N GLU A 557 -24.57 25.10 26.13
CA GLU A 557 -24.84 26.39 25.47
C GLU A 557 -23.90 26.68 24.30
N ARG A 558 -22.59 26.43 24.45
CA ARG A 558 -21.55 26.87 23.48
C ARG A 558 -20.93 25.76 22.65
N ASP A 559 -21.23 24.49 22.94
CA ASP A 559 -20.67 23.27 22.34
C ASP A 559 -19.16 23.05 22.51
N THR A 560 -18.36 24.11 22.67
CA THR A 560 -16.91 24.06 22.74
C THR A 560 -16.40 25.16 23.67
N LEU A 561 -15.43 24.82 24.52
CA LEU A 561 -14.79 25.74 25.44
C LEU A 561 -13.26 25.60 25.38
N ASP A 562 -12.58 26.74 25.41
CA ASP A 562 -11.12 26.82 25.45
C ASP A 562 -10.58 26.82 26.90
N ALA A 563 -9.27 26.61 27.06
CA ALA A 563 -8.61 26.50 28.37
C ALA A 563 -8.96 27.63 29.36
N ASP A 564 -9.01 28.89 28.90
CA ASP A 564 -9.29 30.02 29.78
C ASP A 564 -10.75 30.02 30.27
N GLU A 565 -11.69 29.57 29.44
CA GLU A 565 -13.10 29.41 29.79
C GLU A 565 -13.31 28.22 30.72
N ILE A 566 -12.63 27.10 30.46
CA ILE A 566 -12.61 25.93 31.34
C ILE A 566 -12.14 26.33 32.74
N LEU A 567 -11.01 27.04 32.84
CA LEU A 567 -10.48 27.48 34.14
C LEU A 567 -11.46 28.39 34.88
N HIS A 568 -12.21 29.23 34.16
CA HIS A 568 -13.26 30.07 34.74
C HIS A 568 -14.38 29.24 35.39
N CYS A 569 -14.88 28.18 34.73
CA CYS A 569 -15.90 27.28 35.28
C CYS A 569 -15.48 26.62 36.61
N PHE A 570 -14.17 26.35 36.75
CA PHE A 570 -13.57 25.73 37.94
C PHE A 570 -13.10 26.75 38.98
N ASN A 571 -13.34 28.06 38.79
CA ASN A 571 -12.85 29.15 39.64
C ASN A 571 -11.31 29.15 39.81
N LEU A 572 -10.60 28.63 38.82
CA LEU A 572 -9.15 28.61 38.80
C LEU A 572 -8.65 29.80 37.98
N LYS A 573 -7.61 30.48 38.47
CA LYS A 573 -6.85 31.41 37.64
C LYS A 573 -5.74 30.64 36.97
N ARG A 574 -5.49 30.91 35.69
CA ARG A 574 -4.31 30.43 35.00
C ARG A 574 -3.09 30.88 35.81
N SER A 575 -2.36 29.95 36.42
CA SER A 575 -1.09 30.32 37.03
C SER A 575 -0.21 30.80 35.89
N LEU A 576 0.27 32.03 36.00
CA LEU A 576 1.43 32.51 35.25
C LEU A 576 2.65 31.73 35.76
N GLN A 577 2.71 30.44 35.48
CA GLN A 577 3.89 29.60 35.61
C GLN A 577 4.20 29.02 34.23
N ALA A 578 4.36 29.93 33.28
CA ALA A 578 5.18 29.72 32.11
C ALA A 578 6.44 30.59 32.31
N ALA A 579 7.56 29.93 32.58
CA ALA A 579 8.90 30.45 32.30
C ALA A 579 9.67 29.33 31.61
#